data_AF-I0HK15-F1
#
_entry.id   AF-I0HK15-F1
#
_cell.length_a   1.000
_cell.length_b   1.000
_cell.length_c   1.000
_cell.angle_alpha   90.00
_cell.angle_beta   90.00
_cell.angle_gamma   90.00
#
_symmetry.space_group_name_H-M   'P 1'
#
loop_
_entity.id
_entity.type
_entity.pdbx_description
1 polymer ?
#
loop_
_entity_poly.entity_id
_entity_poly.type
_entity_poly.pdbx_seq_one_letter_code
_entity_poly.pdbx_strand_id
1 'polypeptide(L)'
;MAKDIKNVFISHIHEDDAGLGKLKSLLDKNGLTIRDSSINSSNPNNAKNHDYIRSSILAPQIDWAGTLIVYVSHNTKDSEWVNWEIEYAAKNDKRIVGVWEHGAKDCELPSALKEYADAVVGWHGNSIIDAINGKDSWENPDGGPCDPVPIKRHRC
;
A
#
# COMPACT_ATOMS: atom_id res chain seq x y z
N MET A 1 -9.29 4.19 25.95
CA MET A 1 -8.28 4.68 25.00
C MET A 1 -8.93 4.69 23.64
N ALA A 2 -8.94 5.82 22.94
CA ALA A 2 -9.53 5.88 21.60
C ALA A 2 -8.62 5.05 20.67
N LYS A 3 -9.17 3.98 20.07
CA LYS A 3 -8.48 3.31 18.97
C LYS A 3 -8.47 4.28 17.80
N ASP A 4 -7.29 4.59 17.28
CA ASP A 4 -7.17 5.45 16.11
C ASP A 4 -7.62 4.65 14.88
N ILE A 5 -8.59 5.19 14.14
CA ILE A 5 -9.19 4.52 12.98
C ILE A 5 -8.71 5.22 11.72
N LYS A 6 -8.04 4.48 10.83
CA LYS A 6 -7.55 5.00 9.55
C LYS A 6 -8.18 4.26 8.39
N ASN A 7 -8.64 5.02 7.40
CA ASN A 7 -9.10 4.47 6.12
C ASN A 7 -7.88 4.30 5.23
N VAL A 8 -7.61 3.06 4.84
CA VAL A 8 -6.45 2.72 4.02
C VAL A 8 -6.90 1.89 2.84
N PHE A 9 -6.21 2.03 1.72
CA PHE A 9 -6.43 1.20 0.56
C PHE A 9 -5.22 0.28 0.43
N ILE A 10 -5.41 -1.04 0.51
CA ILE A 10 -4.30 -2.00 0.44
C ILE A 10 -4.23 -2.60 -0.97
N SER A 11 -3.30 -2.11 -1.78
CA SER A 11 -2.97 -2.68 -3.08
C SER A 11 -2.15 -3.97 -2.86
N HIS A 12 -2.68 -5.10 -3.32
CA HIS A 12 -2.06 -6.42 -3.22
C HIS A 12 -2.52 -7.28 -4.39
N ILE A 13 -1.74 -8.31 -4.74
CA ILE A 13 -2.17 -9.34 -5.69
C ILE A 13 -3.02 -10.39 -4.97
N HIS A 14 -3.92 -11.06 -5.68
CA HIS A 14 -4.90 -11.98 -5.09
C HIS A 14 -4.27 -13.16 -4.32
N GLU A 15 -3.04 -13.54 -4.68
CA GLU A 15 -2.28 -14.60 -4.00
C GLU A 15 -1.89 -14.23 -2.55
N ASP A 16 -1.92 -12.92 -2.21
CA ASP A 16 -1.42 -12.37 -0.94
C ASP A 16 -2.51 -12.08 0.12
N ASP A 17 -3.75 -12.52 -0.10
CA ASP A 17 -4.89 -12.25 0.82
C ASP A 17 -4.61 -12.74 2.26
N ALA A 18 -3.86 -13.85 2.40
CA ALA A 18 -3.41 -14.36 3.68
C ALA A 18 -2.46 -13.39 4.42
N GLY A 19 -1.66 -12.62 3.69
CA GLY A 19 -0.84 -11.54 4.23
C GLY A 19 -1.70 -10.41 4.78
N LEU A 20 -2.76 -10.02 4.06
CA LEU A 20 -3.68 -8.95 4.46
C LEU A 20 -4.29 -9.17 5.85
N GLY A 21 -4.77 -10.40 6.12
CA GLY A 21 -5.33 -10.76 7.42
C GLY A 21 -4.31 -10.62 8.55
N LYS A 22 -3.07 -11.03 8.31
CA LYS A 22 -1.98 -10.89 9.28
C LYS A 22 -1.61 -9.42 9.50
N LEU A 23 -1.60 -8.59 8.45
CA LEU A 23 -1.32 -7.16 8.53
C LEU A 23 -2.36 -6.45 9.41
N LYS A 24 -3.65 -6.69 9.16
CA LYS A 24 -4.73 -6.13 9.98
C LYS A 24 -4.61 -6.55 11.45
N SER A 25 -4.33 -7.82 11.70
CA SER A 25 -4.13 -8.34 13.06
C SER A 25 -2.92 -7.70 13.75
N LEU A 26 -1.82 -7.49 13.01
CA LEU A 26 -0.62 -6.83 13.50
C LEU A 26 -0.92 -5.39 13.92
N LEU A 27 -1.65 -4.64 13.09
CA LEU A 27 -1.99 -3.23 13.37
C LEU A 27 -2.98 -3.10 14.54
N ASP A 28 -4.02 -3.94 14.60
CA ASP A 28 -4.98 -3.92 15.71
C ASP A 28 -4.29 -4.25 17.05
N LYS A 29 -3.34 -5.20 17.06
CA LYS A 29 -2.52 -5.53 18.24
C LYS A 29 -1.68 -4.35 18.73
N ASN A 30 -1.26 -3.46 17.82
CA ASN A 30 -0.51 -2.26 18.15
C ASN A 30 -1.41 -1.03 18.40
N GLY A 31 -2.73 -1.22 18.43
CA GLY A 31 -3.70 -0.19 18.79
C GLY A 31 -4.22 0.67 17.63
N LEU A 32 -3.85 0.35 16.39
CA LEU A 32 -4.35 1.03 15.18
C LEU A 32 -5.40 0.16 14.48
N THR A 33 -6.62 0.68 14.32
CA THR A 33 -7.65 0.01 13.52
C THR A 33 -7.63 0.56 12.11
N ILE A 34 -7.27 -0.27 11.14
CA ILE A 34 -7.35 0.10 9.73
C ILE A 34 -8.64 -0.41 9.09
N ARG A 35 -9.25 0.40 8.24
CA ARG A 35 -10.38 0.02 7.38
C ARG A 35 -9.86 -0.10 5.96
N ASP A 36 -9.80 -1.33 5.44
CA ASP A 36 -9.37 -1.59 4.08
C ASP A 36 -10.53 -1.45 3.09
N SER A 37 -10.28 -0.71 2.02
CA SER A 37 -11.17 -0.60 0.87
C SER A 37 -10.73 -1.45 -0.34
N SER A 38 -9.77 -2.36 -0.13
CA SER A 38 -9.19 -3.17 -1.19
C SER A 38 -10.21 -4.11 -1.83
N ILE A 39 -10.23 -4.17 -3.16
CA ILE A 39 -11.11 -5.08 -3.91
C ILE A 39 -10.39 -6.42 -4.04
N ASN A 40 -10.86 -7.43 -3.31
CA ASN A 40 -10.48 -8.80 -3.61
C ASN A 40 -11.15 -9.21 -4.94
N SER A 41 -10.41 -9.90 -5.81
CA SER A 41 -10.84 -10.32 -7.15
C SER A 41 -12.10 -11.23 -7.17
N SER A 42 -12.69 -11.53 -6.01
CA SER A 42 -13.91 -12.29 -5.80
C SER A 42 -15.21 -11.65 -6.31
N ASN A 43 -15.19 -10.43 -6.85
CA ASN A 43 -16.34 -9.88 -7.58
C ASN A 43 -16.01 -9.74 -9.07
N PRO A 44 -16.13 -10.81 -9.87
CA PRO A 44 -16.12 -10.72 -11.33
C PRO A 44 -17.45 -10.09 -11.76
N ASN A 45 -17.67 -8.83 -11.42
CA ASN A 45 -18.91 -8.15 -11.73
C ASN A 45 -18.91 -7.72 -13.20
N ASN A 46 -18.96 -8.70 -14.13
CA ASN A 46 -19.20 -8.62 -15.58
C ASN A 46 -18.50 -7.51 -16.42
N ALA A 47 -17.65 -6.70 -15.82
CA ALA A 47 -16.98 -5.58 -16.43
C ALA A 47 -15.67 -6.10 -17.01
N LYS A 48 -15.73 -6.57 -18.26
CA LYS A 48 -14.54 -6.92 -19.05
C LYS A 48 -13.63 -5.73 -19.35
N ASN A 49 -14.01 -4.52 -18.91
CA ASN A 49 -13.26 -3.30 -19.17
C ASN A 49 -12.42 -2.92 -17.94
N HIS A 50 -11.12 -3.17 -18.02
CA HIS A 50 -10.16 -2.83 -16.96
C HIS A 50 -10.20 -1.34 -16.60
N ASP A 51 -10.42 -0.47 -17.59
CA ASP A 51 -10.48 0.98 -17.39
C ASP A 51 -11.70 1.40 -16.56
N TYR A 52 -12.82 0.70 -16.75
CA TYR A 52 -14.02 0.91 -15.94
C TYR A 52 -13.80 0.49 -14.49
N ILE A 53 -13.15 -0.65 -14.24
CA ILE A 53 -12.86 -1.10 -12.87
C ILE A 53 -11.95 -0.08 -12.16
N ARG A 54 -10.92 0.37 -12.85
CA ARG A 54 -9.99 1.41 -12.39
C ARG A 54 -10.71 2.70 -12.00
N SER A 55 -11.50 3.26 -12.90
CA SER A 55 -12.18 4.55 -12.69
C SER A 55 -13.43 4.48 -11.83
N SER A 56 -14.19 3.39 -11.86
CA SER A 56 -15.49 3.29 -11.18
C SER A 56 -15.43 2.54 -9.87
N ILE A 57 -14.37 1.76 -9.62
CA ILE A 57 -14.25 0.99 -8.38
C ILE A 57 -12.96 1.34 -7.64
N LEU A 58 -11.79 1.28 -8.28
CA LEU A 58 -10.53 1.58 -7.57
C LEU A 58 -10.41 3.07 -7.20
N ALA A 59 -10.68 3.96 -8.15
CA ALA A 59 -10.61 5.41 -7.93
C ALA A 59 -11.43 5.90 -6.71
N PRO A 60 -12.73 5.57 -6.55
CA PRO A 60 -13.48 5.99 -5.36
C PRO A 60 -12.99 5.32 -4.06
N GLN A 61 -12.46 4.11 -4.13
CA GLN A 61 -11.91 3.40 -2.96
C GLN A 61 -10.58 4.01 -2.49
N ILE A 62 -9.73 4.43 -3.45
CA ILE A 62 -8.49 5.17 -3.19
C ILE A 62 -8.83 6.57 -2.69
N ASP A 63 -9.87 7.23 -3.24
CA ASP A 63 -10.25 8.56 -2.78
C ASP A 63 -10.80 8.55 -1.34
N TRP A 64 -11.61 7.54 -1.01
CA TRP A 64 -12.11 7.31 0.35
C TRP A 64 -10.99 6.96 1.34
N ALA A 65 -9.94 6.29 0.89
CA ALA A 65 -8.76 6.02 1.68
C ALA A 65 -7.88 7.28 1.81
N GLY A 66 -7.41 7.54 3.03
CA GLY A 66 -6.43 8.60 3.25
C GLY A 66 -5.00 8.18 2.90
N THR A 67 -4.75 6.87 2.82
CA THR A 67 -3.42 6.30 2.63
C THR A 67 -3.50 5.05 1.75
N LEU A 68 -2.66 5.00 0.72
CA LEU A 68 -2.44 3.81 -0.10
C LEU A 68 -1.32 2.98 0.53
N ILE A 69 -1.61 1.73 0.87
CA ILE A 69 -0.64 0.74 1.33
C ILE A 69 -0.39 -0.21 0.17
N VAL A 70 0.85 -0.36 -0.26
CA VAL A 70 1.24 -1.30 -1.31
C VAL A 70 1.95 -2.47 -0.69
N TYR A 71 1.36 -3.65 -0.83
CA TYR A 71 1.96 -4.88 -0.35
C TYR A 71 2.94 -5.43 -1.38
N VAL A 72 4.24 -5.37 -1.05
CA VAL A 72 5.34 -5.70 -1.95
C VAL A 72 5.74 -7.15 -1.77
N SER A 73 5.23 -8.02 -2.65
CA SER A 73 5.65 -9.42 -2.83
C SER A 73 6.46 -9.57 -4.11
N HIS A 74 7.03 -10.76 -4.37
CA HIS A 74 7.86 -11.02 -5.56
C HIS A 74 7.14 -10.72 -6.88
N ASN A 75 5.83 -10.93 -6.93
CA ASN A 75 5.01 -10.76 -8.12
C ASN A 75 4.40 -9.34 -8.25
N THR A 76 4.42 -8.53 -7.18
CA THR A 76 3.84 -7.18 -7.18
C THR A 76 4.51 -6.26 -8.20
N LYS A 77 5.83 -6.43 -8.44
CA LYS A 77 6.61 -5.57 -9.35
C LYS A 77 6.14 -5.60 -10.79
N ASP A 78 5.57 -6.73 -11.24
CA ASP A 78 5.11 -6.96 -12.61
C ASP A 78 3.62 -6.63 -12.79
N SER A 79 2.93 -6.20 -11.72
CA SER A 79 1.49 -5.91 -11.76
C SER A 79 1.20 -4.49 -12.26
N GLU A 80 0.68 -4.39 -13.48
CA GLU A 80 0.21 -3.12 -14.07
C GLU A 80 -0.93 -2.47 -13.26
N TRP A 81 -1.70 -3.28 -12.53
CA TRP A 81 -2.77 -2.78 -11.66
C TRP A 81 -2.20 -2.00 -10.48
N VAL A 82 -1.21 -2.58 -9.80
CA VAL A 82 -0.52 -1.93 -8.67
C VAL A 82 0.13 -0.64 -9.12
N ASN A 83 0.80 -0.65 -10.27
CA ASN A 83 1.43 0.54 -10.84
C ASN A 83 0.39 1.66 -11.06
N TRP A 84 -0.75 1.33 -11.67
CA TRP A 84 -1.82 2.28 -11.91
C TRP A 84 -2.42 2.85 -10.62
N GLU A 85 -2.61 2.01 -9.58
CA GLU A 85 -3.15 2.45 -8.28
C GLU A 85 -2.21 3.45 -7.59
N ILE A 86 -0.90 3.20 -7.65
CA ILE A 86 0.13 4.11 -7.13
C ILE A 86 0.11 5.42 -7.88
N GLU A 87 0.11 5.38 -9.22
CA GLU A 87 0.05 6.59 -10.05
C GLU A 87 -1.22 7.40 -9.78
N TYR A 88 -2.37 6.74 -9.60
CA TYR A 88 -3.63 7.38 -9.29
C TYR A 88 -3.60 8.02 -7.90
N ALA A 89 -3.12 7.29 -6.89
CA ALA A 89 -2.95 7.83 -5.53
C ALA A 89 -2.02 9.05 -5.51
N ALA A 90 -0.89 8.97 -6.21
CA ALA A 90 0.08 10.05 -6.32
C ALA A 90 -0.54 11.30 -6.99
N LYS A 91 -1.33 11.11 -8.05
CA LYS A 91 -2.06 12.20 -8.71
C LYS A 91 -3.09 12.88 -7.81
N ASN A 92 -3.61 12.16 -6.81
CA ASN A 92 -4.56 12.67 -5.83
C ASN A 92 -3.89 13.13 -4.53
N ASP A 93 -2.56 13.30 -4.53
CA ASP A 93 -1.75 13.69 -3.36
C ASP A 93 -2.02 12.81 -2.13
N LYS A 94 -2.34 11.53 -2.37
CA LYS A 94 -2.57 10.55 -1.30
C LYS A 94 -1.23 10.02 -0.84
N ARG A 95 -1.12 9.76 0.46
CA ARG A 95 0.09 9.18 1.04
C ARG A 95 0.27 7.75 0.58
N ILE A 96 1.44 7.40 0.05
CA ILE A 96 1.75 6.06 -0.45
C ILE A 96 2.78 5.40 0.45
N VAL A 97 2.44 4.23 0.99
CA VAL A 97 3.27 3.45 1.91
C VAL A 97 3.50 2.06 1.35
N GLY A 98 4.74 1.72 1.02
CA GLY A 98 5.15 0.36 0.69
C GLY A 98 5.36 -0.48 1.95
N VAL A 99 4.84 -1.70 1.98
CA VAL A 99 5.08 -2.66 3.05
C VAL A 99 5.64 -3.93 2.44
N TRP A 100 6.82 -4.33 2.88
CA TRP A 100 7.45 -5.57 2.45
C TRP A 100 6.69 -6.80 2.96
N GLU A 101 6.52 -7.81 2.09
CA GLU A 101 6.00 -9.11 2.50
C GLU A 101 6.89 -9.77 3.56
N HIS A 102 6.26 -10.47 4.51
CA HIS A 102 6.97 -11.21 5.54
C HIS A 102 7.78 -12.38 4.96
N GLY A 103 9.10 -12.22 4.90
CA GLY A 103 10.01 -13.22 4.35
C GLY A 103 10.45 -12.94 2.91
N ALA A 104 10.01 -11.82 2.34
CA ALA A 104 10.54 -11.29 1.09
C ALA A 104 12.06 -11.12 1.19
N LYS A 105 12.80 -11.85 0.37
CA LYS A 105 14.24 -11.64 0.15
C LYS A 105 14.43 -11.33 -1.33
N ASP A 106 15.20 -10.29 -1.62
CA ASP A 106 15.48 -9.85 -3.00
C ASP A 106 14.23 -9.41 -3.79
N CYS A 107 13.15 -8.99 -3.10
CA CYS A 107 12.00 -8.40 -3.77
C CYS A 107 12.35 -7.01 -4.31
N GLU A 108 11.99 -6.75 -5.56
CA GLU A 108 12.14 -5.42 -6.13
C GLU A 108 10.84 -4.62 -5.96
N LEU A 109 10.98 -3.35 -5.58
CA LEU A 109 9.85 -2.42 -5.58
C LEU A 109 9.40 -2.14 -7.02
N PRO A 110 8.08 -2.09 -7.30
CA PRO A 110 7.58 -1.62 -8.59
C PRO A 110 8.07 -0.20 -8.88
N SER A 111 8.28 0.12 -10.15
CA SER A 111 8.82 1.40 -10.59
C SER A 111 8.01 2.59 -10.08
N ALA A 112 6.67 2.56 -10.17
CA ALA A 112 5.84 3.63 -9.61
C ALA A 112 6.00 3.76 -8.09
N LEU A 113 6.18 2.66 -7.36
CA LEU A 113 6.38 2.74 -5.91
C LEU A 113 7.73 3.38 -5.58
N LYS A 114 8.80 3.05 -6.31
CA LYS A 114 10.10 3.72 -6.17
C LYS A 114 10.01 5.22 -6.45
N GLU A 115 9.11 5.63 -7.34
CA GLU A 115 8.98 7.03 -7.78
C GLU A 115 8.04 7.87 -6.90
N TYR A 116 6.95 7.26 -6.40
CA TYR A 116 5.85 7.96 -5.71
C TYR A 116 5.66 7.57 -4.24
N ALA A 117 6.31 6.52 -3.72
CA ALA A 117 6.16 6.16 -2.31
C ALA A 117 6.71 7.26 -1.39
N ASP A 118 5.96 7.58 -0.34
CA ASP A 118 6.43 8.44 0.75
C ASP A 118 7.29 7.67 1.75
N ALA A 119 6.90 6.41 2.00
CA ALA A 119 7.57 5.52 2.93
C ALA A 119 7.56 4.09 2.42
N VAL A 120 8.62 3.34 2.70
CA VAL A 120 8.71 1.90 2.46
C VAL A 120 9.22 1.27 3.74
N VAL A 121 8.45 0.38 4.35
CA VAL A 121 8.77 -0.19 5.66
C VAL A 121 8.72 -1.71 5.64
N GLY A 122 9.49 -2.31 6.55
CA GLY A 122 9.47 -3.76 6.77
C GLY A 122 8.14 -4.24 7.37
N TRP A 123 8.01 -5.55 7.51
CA TRP A 123 6.88 -6.17 8.20
C TRP A 123 6.96 -5.95 9.73
N HIS A 124 6.81 -4.71 10.18
CA HIS A 124 6.88 -4.31 11.59
C HIS A 124 5.71 -3.39 11.94
N GLY A 125 4.90 -3.80 12.93
CA GLY A 125 3.66 -3.09 13.27
C GLY A 125 3.88 -1.61 13.60
N ASN A 126 4.93 -1.30 14.37
CA ASN A 126 5.27 0.08 14.70
C ASN A 126 5.73 0.87 13.47
N SER A 127 6.61 0.33 12.63
CA SER A 127 7.08 1.01 11.40
C SER A 127 5.93 1.30 10.44
N ILE A 128 4.99 0.35 10.28
CA ILE A 128 3.81 0.51 9.43
C ILE A 128 2.87 1.59 10.00
N ILE A 129 2.62 1.58 11.31
CA ILE A 129 1.79 2.60 11.97
C ILE A 129 2.41 3.99 11.82
N ASP A 130 3.71 4.11 12.07
CA ASP A 130 4.46 5.35 11.88
C ASP A 130 4.34 5.84 10.43
N ALA A 131 4.53 4.95 9.45
CA ALA A 131 4.43 5.28 8.04
C ALA A 131 3.02 5.76 7.65
N ILE A 132 1.96 5.09 8.14
CA ILE A 132 0.57 5.52 7.94
C ILE A 132 0.29 6.86 8.61
N ASN A 133 0.91 7.14 9.76
CA ASN A 133 0.72 8.38 10.51
C ASN A 133 1.46 9.60 9.92
N GLY A 134 2.30 9.43 8.90
CA GLY A 134 3.02 10.54 8.27
C GLY A 134 4.53 10.48 8.39
N LYS A 135 5.10 9.41 8.98
CA LYS A 135 6.55 9.27 9.09
C LYS A 135 7.13 8.75 7.78
N ASP A 136 8.00 9.55 7.17
CA ASP A 136 8.73 9.14 5.98
C ASP A 136 9.88 8.22 6.44
N SER A 137 9.77 6.93 6.15
CA SER A 137 10.74 5.91 6.57
C SER A 137 11.00 4.97 5.41
N TRP A 138 12.27 4.71 5.11
CA TRP A 138 12.70 3.82 4.05
C TRP A 138 13.55 2.71 4.68
N GLU A 139 12.99 1.52 4.73
CA GLU A 139 13.58 0.32 5.27
C GLU A 139 13.73 -0.73 4.17
N ASN A 140 14.82 -1.48 4.24
CA ASN A 140 15.02 -2.66 3.43
C ASN A 140 14.10 -3.80 3.92
N PRO A 141 13.89 -4.85 3.12
CA PRO A 141 13.15 -6.03 3.57
C PRO A 141 13.77 -6.71 4.81
N ASP A 142 15.07 -6.50 5.06
CA ASP A 142 15.79 -6.97 6.27
C ASP A 142 15.52 -6.09 7.51
N GLY A 143 14.76 -4.99 7.37
CA GLY A 143 14.51 -4.00 8.43
C GLY A 143 15.67 -3.01 8.65
N GLY A 144 16.75 -3.12 7.86
CA GLY A 144 17.84 -2.15 7.87
C GLY A 144 17.46 -0.81 7.24
N PRO A 145 18.08 0.32 7.64
CA PRO A 145 17.85 1.61 7.01
C PRO A 145 18.24 1.56 5.52
N CYS A 146 17.38 2.10 4.66
CA CYS A 146 17.66 2.27 3.24
C CYS A 146 18.00 3.74 2.97
N ASP A 147 18.83 4.01 1.96
CA ASP A 147 19.12 5.37 1.56
C ASP A 147 17.81 6.10 1.19
N PRO A 148 17.58 7.31 1.71
CA PRO A 148 16.36 8.05 1.43
C PRO A 148 16.27 8.32 -0.07
N VAL A 149 15.32 7.67 -0.73
CA VAL A 149 15.03 7.94 -2.13
C VAL A 149 14.42 9.34 -2.19
N PRO A 150 14.90 10.24 -3.07
CA PRO A 150 14.39 11.60 -3.13
C PRO A 150 12.92 11.58 -3.53
N ILE A 151 12.04 11.70 -2.53
CA ILE A 151 10.59 11.81 -2.72
C ILE A 151 10.34 13.04 -3.57
N LYS A 152 9.84 12.82 -4.80
CA LYS A 152 9.60 13.88 -5.77
C LYS A 152 8.27 14.56 -5.45
N ARG A 153 8.16 15.17 -4.26
CA ARG A 153 6.96 15.93 -3.83
C ARG A 153 6.67 17.00 -4.88
N HIS A 154 5.66 16.75 -5.72
CA HIS A 154 5.13 17.76 -6.62
C HIS A 154 4.46 18.81 -5.75
N ARG A 155 5.13 19.95 -5.58
CA ARG A 155 4.54 21.12 -4.92
C ARG A 155 3.46 21.66 -5.85
N CYS A 156 2.23 21.73 -5.37
CA CYS A 156 1.20 22.62 -5.89
C CYS A 156 0.80 23.59 -4.79
#